data_AF-Q9DAY0-F1
#
_entry.id   AF-Q9DAY0-F1
#
_cell.length_a   1.000
_cell.length_b   1.000
_cell.length_c   1.000
_cell.angle_alpha   90.00
_cell.angle_beta   90.00
_cell.angle_gamma   90.00
#
_symmetry.space_group_name_H-M   'P 1'
#
loop_
_entity.id
_entity.type
_entity.pdbx_description
1 polymer ?
#
loop_
_entity_poly.entity_id
_entity_poly.type
_entity_poly.pdbx_seq_one_letter_code
_entity_poly.pdbx_strand_id
1 'polypeptide(L)'
;MQFERRGIRVPLRKLKHLDCGEKVSLVRRASRLYAQGINWCFSVIDHYREGLAHGSFLGSFMDYYTTQASYPLRRPVQEGDLHIDFPKVSYAELEDWEEETALGGKGPYKKLLPDRMRAAWDRANQKLVDFIVKRKGADQHLLDIVKGRKPSRWLDDLWKSKREVFCIETYLEDEDQLHLVARHLQEVAKEADEALLSLARGDKVRFTMEVLFPEAIICSIAALDELTYKEAEEKYLRGPPVHYREKELFDKTILKAARKRSAARIRAARDPPVPTP
;
A
#
# COMPACT_ATOMS: atom_id res chain seq x y z
N MET A 1 -29.23 10.43 19.27
CA MET A 1 -27.97 9.81 18.82
C MET A 1 -27.01 9.76 20.00
N GLN A 2 -26.49 8.58 20.37
CA GLN A 2 -25.40 8.47 21.34
C GLN A 2 -24.09 8.74 20.59
N PHE A 3 -23.41 9.85 20.91
CA PHE A 3 -22.19 10.28 20.21
C PHE A 3 -20.92 9.57 20.67
N GLU A 4 -21.03 8.45 21.38
CA GLU A 4 -19.88 7.67 21.85
C GLU A 4 -19.15 6.92 20.71
N ARG A 5 -19.62 7.04 19.46
CA ARG A 5 -19.01 6.40 18.30
C ARG A 5 -18.22 7.42 17.48
N ARG A 6 -16.93 7.14 17.25
CA ARG A 6 -16.10 7.85 16.26
C ARG A 6 -16.81 7.82 14.89
N GLY A 7 -16.68 8.92 14.12
CA GLY A 7 -17.23 9.00 12.77
C GLY A 7 -16.70 7.87 11.87
N ILE A 8 -17.47 7.54 10.83
CA ILE A 8 -17.13 6.46 9.89
C ILE A 8 -16.22 7.03 8.78
N ARG A 9 -15.17 6.28 8.40
CA ARG A 9 -14.34 6.65 7.26
C ARG A 9 -15.09 6.34 5.96
N VAL A 10 -15.25 7.35 5.11
CA VAL A 10 -15.91 7.21 3.80
C VAL A 10 -15.11 7.93 2.71
N PRO A 11 -15.01 7.38 1.49
CA PRO A 11 -14.32 8.05 0.39
C PRO A 11 -15.00 9.37 0.02
N LEU A 12 -14.23 10.45 -0.09
CA LEU A 12 -14.76 11.80 -0.38
C LEU A 12 -15.60 11.85 -1.67
N ARG A 13 -15.24 11.06 -2.70
CA ARG A 13 -15.97 10.96 -3.97
C ARG A 13 -17.42 10.44 -3.84
N LYS A 14 -17.75 9.74 -2.75
CA LYS A 14 -19.11 9.23 -2.47
C LYS A 14 -19.96 10.25 -1.70
N LEU A 15 -19.35 11.31 -1.15
CA LEU A 15 -20.05 12.35 -0.44
C LEU A 15 -20.54 13.42 -1.42
N LYS A 16 -21.76 13.88 -1.20
CA LYS A 16 -22.30 15.06 -1.86
C LYS A 16 -22.49 16.15 -0.83
N HIS A 17 -22.26 17.39 -1.24
CA HIS A 17 -22.64 18.54 -0.44
C HIS A 17 -24.16 18.50 -0.18
N LEU A 18 -24.61 18.86 1.01
CA LEU A 18 -26.03 18.81 1.38
C LEU A 18 -26.88 19.65 0.42
N ASP A 19 -26.36 20.81 0.01
CA ASP A 19 -27.01 21.73 -0.93
C ASP A 19 -26.56 21.54 -2.38
N CYS A 20 -26.27 20.31 -2.79
CA CYS A 20 -25.98 19.98 -4.19
C CYS A 20 -27.24 20.10 -5.08
N GLY A 21 -27.06 20.25 -6.39
CA GLY A 21 -28.17 20.37 -7.35
C GLY A 21 -29.14 19.16 -7.37
N GLU A 22 -28.70 18.00 -6.89
CA GLU A 22 -29.51 16.79 -6.78
C GLU A 22 -30.28 16.67 -5.44
N LYS A 23 -30.16 17.65 -4.53
CA LYS A 23 -30.77 17.59 -3.18
C LYS A 23 -32.24 17.17 -3.23
N VAL A 24 -33.04 17.81 -4.08
CA VAL A 24 -34.50 17.57 -4.17
C VAL A 24 -34.81 16.12 -4.55
N SER A 25 -34.06 15.53 -5.49
CA SER A 25 -34.30 14.14 -5.92
C SER A 25 -33.87 13.13 -4.87
N LEU A 26 -32.75 13.39 -4.17
CA LEU A 26 -32.24 12.56 -3.09
C LEU A 26 -33.18 12.56 -1.87
N VAL A 27 -33.65 13.75 -1.47
CA VAL A 27 -34.64 13.89 -0.39
C VAL A 27 -35.92 13.16 -0.76
N ARG A 28 -36.48 13.40 -1.96
CA ARG A 28 -37.68 12.70 -2.43
C ARG A 28 -37.52 11.18 -2.39
N ARG A 29 -36.35 10.66 -2.74
CA ARG A 29 -36.06 9.21 -2.68
C ARG A 29 -36.00 8.70 -1.25
N ALA A 30 -35.30 9.39 -0.35
CA ALA A 30 -35.14 8.98 1.05
C ALA A 30 -36.47 9.09 1.82
N SER A 31 -37.26 10.13 1.57
CA SER A 31 -38.57 10.33 2.21
C SER A 31 -39.59 9.24 1.87
N ARG A 32 -39.38 8.42 0.83
CA ARG A 32 -40.27 7.27 0.56
C ARG A 32 -40.26 6.22 1.66
N LEU A 33 -39.13 6.07 2.35
CA LEU A 33 -38.93 5.04 3.39
C LEU A 33 -38.72 5.66 4.77
N TYR A 34 -38.15 6.87 4.82
CA TYR A 34 -37.66 7.48 6.06
C TYR A 34 -38.17 8.92 6.23
N ALA A 35 -39.41 9.21 5.80
CA ALA A 35 -39.98 10.56 5.81
C ALA A 35 -39.79 11.30 7.15
N GLN A 36 -40.18 10.66 8.25
CA GLN A 36 -40.10 11.25 9.59
C GLN A 36 -38.65 11.54 10.01
N GLY A 37 -37.74 10.60 9.79
CA GLY A 37 -36.31 10.77 10.10
C GLY A 37 -35.65 11.86 9.27
N ILE A 38 -35.95 11.92 7.97
CA ILE A 38 -35.43 12.94 7.06
C ILE A 38 -35.96 14.33 7.44
N ASN A 39 -37.25 14.46 7.72
CA ASN A 39 -37.85 15.72 8.14
C ASN A 39 -37.23 16.21 9.45
N TRP A 40 -37.09 15.32 10.43
CA TRP A 40 -36.43 15.64 11.70
C TRP A 40 -34.98 16.09 11.50
N CYS A 41 -34.19 15.39 10.66
CA CYS A 41 -32.83 15.80 10.33
C CYS A 41 -32.77 17.22 9.76
N PHE A 42 -33.67 17.57 8.82
CA PHE A 42 -33.72 18.92 8.27
C PHE A 42 -34.16 19.96 9.30
N SER A 43 -35.16 19.66 10.15
CA SER A 43 -35.57 20.58 11.22
C SER A 43 -34.42 20.92 12.18
N VAL A 44 -33.55 19.94 12.50
CA VAL A 44 -32.36 20.17 13.34
C VAL A 44 -31.31 21.01 12.61
N ILE A 45 -31.09 20.76 11.31
CA ILE A 45 -30.15 21.51 10.49
C ILE A 45 -30.61 22.95 10.27
N ASP A 46 -31.91 23.16 10.04
CA ASP A 46 -32.49 24.48 9.79
C ASP A 46 -32.43 25.34 11.06
N HIS A 47 -32.81 24.80 12.22
CA HIS A 47 -32.70 25.53 13.49
C HIS A 47 -31.24 25.90 13.83
N TYR A 48 -30.28 25.02 13.52
CA TYR A 48 -28.85 25.36 13.65
C TYR A 48 -28.45 26.52 12.72
N ARG A 49 -28.87 26.48 11.45
CA ARG A 49 -28.58 27.53 10.47
C ARG A 49 -29.23 28.86 10.84
N GLU A 50 -30.44 28.83 11.35
CA GLU A 50 -31.13 30.00 11.90
C GLU A 50 -30.37 30.58 13.11
N GLY A 51 -29.89 29.73 14.01
CA GLY A 51 -29.09 30.18 15.16
C GLY A 51 -27.78 30.87 14.74
N LEU A 52 -27.13 30.36 13.69
CA LEU A 52 -25.95 31.02 13.09
C LEU A 52 -26.32 32.36 12.44
N ALA A 53 -27.41 32.40 11.68
CA ALA A 53 -27.82 33.59 10.94
C ALA A 53 -28.22 34.76 11.86
N HIS A 54 -28.87 34.46 12.99
CA HIS A 54 -29.26 35.45 13.99
C HIS A 54 -28.16 35.75 15.01
N GLY A 55 -27.01 35.08 14.93
CA GLY A 55 -25.90 35.23 15.88
C GLY A 55 -26.21 34.73 17.30
N SER A 56 -27.29 33.96 17.49
CA SER A 56 -27.68 33.39 18.79
C SER A 56 -26.85 32.16 19.17
N PHE A 57 -26.10 31.60 18.21
CA PHE A 57 -25.15 30.51 18.44
C PHE A 57 -23.88 30.70 17.60
N LEU A 58 -22.73 30.34 18.18
CA LEU A 58 -21.44 30.33 17.51
C LEU A 58 -20.77 28.97 17.82
N GLY A 59 -20.44 28.20 16.80
CA GLY A 59 -19.82 26.88 16.95
C GLY A 59 -20.16 25.92 15.83
N SER A 60 -19.69 24.68 15.93
CA SER A 60 -20.03 23.63 14.97
C SER A 60 -21.43 23.08 15.20
N PHE A 61 -21.96 22.37 14.20
CA PHE A 61 -23.25 21.66 14.32
C PHE A 61 -23.24 20.66 15.50
N MET A 62 -22.09 20.03 15.76
CA MET A 62 -21.95 19.07 16.86
C MET A 62 -22.06 19.77 18.22
N ASP A 63 -21.41 20.93 18.36
CA ASP A 63 -21.49 21.75 19.58
C ASP A 63 -22.93 22.19 19.85
N TYR A 64 -23.62 22.66 18.80
CA TYR A 64 -25.03 23.02 18.86
C TYR A 64 -25.93 21.85 19.32
N TYR A 65 -25.71 20.66 18.77
CA TYR A 65 -26.52 19.49 19.09
C TYR A 65 -26.36 19.02 20.55
N THR A 66 -25.23 19.31 21.18
CA THR A 66 -25.01 19.02 22.62
C THR A 66 -25.57 20.09 23.55
N THR A 67 -25.96 21.25 23.02
CA THR A 67 -26.44 22.39 23.79
C THR A 67 -27.93 22.26 24.18
N GLN A 68 -28.38 23.05 25.17
CA GLN A 68 -29.80 23.14 25.56
C GLN A 68 -30.69 23.71 24.45
N ALA A 69 -30.15 24.55 23.57
CA ALA A 69 -30.87 25.13 22.43
C ALA A 69 -31.44 24.06 21.48
N SER A 70 -30.78 22.90 21.34
CA SER A 70 -31.26 21.80 20.51
C SER A 70 -32.20 20.83 21.26
N TYR A 71 -32.36 21.00 22.59
CA TYR A 71 -33.12 20.07 23.43
C TYR A 71 -34.58 19.86 22.97
N PRO A 72 -35.36 20.89 22.59
CA PRO A 72 -36.73 20.70 22.13
C PRO A 72 -36.84 19.79 20.90
N LEU A 73 -35.81 19.78 20.05
CA LEU A 73 -35.75 18.93 18.86
C LEU A 73 -35.22 17.52 19.15
N ARG A 74 -34.41 17.36 20.21
CA ARG A 74 -33.87 16.04 20.64
C ARG A 74 -34.85 15.27 21.50
N ARG A 75 -35.61 15.97 22.35
CA ARG A 75 -36.52 15.40 23.35
C ARG A 75 -37.48 14.36 22.76
N PRO A 76 -38.20 14.60 21.65
CA PRO A 76 -39.15 13.63 21.11
C PRO A 76 -38.52 12.31 20.64
N VAL A 77 -37.24 12.35 20.26
CA VAL A 77 -36.48 11.15 19.84
C VAL A 77 -35.95 10.38 21.05
N GLN A 78 -35.68 11.06 22.16
CA GLN A 78 -35.19 10.46 23.40
C GLN A 78 -36.32 9.87 24.24
N GLU A 79 -37.48 10.54 24.27
CA GLU A 79 -38.66 10.12 25.03
C GLU A 79 -39.52 9.09 24.28
N GLY A 80 -39.20 8.82 23.00
CA GLY A 80 -39.86 7.78 22.20
C GLY A 80 -41.13 8.24 21.47
N ASP A 81 -41.50 9.51 21.57
CA ASP A 81 -42.64 10.12 20.88
C ASP A 81 -42.48 10.14 19.35
N LEU A 82 -41.23 10.17 18.87
CA LEU A 82 -40.86 10.13 17.45
C LEU A 82 -40.01 8.88 17.15
N HIS A 83 -40.62 7.90 16.48
CA HIS A 83 -39.92 6.69 16.02
C HIS A 83 -39.11 6.99 14.74
N ILE A 84 -37.79 7.05 14.86
CA ILE A 84 -36.90 7.32 13.73
C ILE A 84 -36.16 6.05 13.35
N ASP A 85 -36.57 5.45 12.23
CA ASP A 85 -35.84 4.38 11.57
C ASP A 85 -34.82 4.96 10.59
N PHE A 86 -33.54 4.76 10.87
CA PHE A 86 -32.48 4.99 9.90
C PHE A 86 -32.00 3.67 9.31
N PRO A 87 -31.59 3.65 8.03
CA PRO A 87 -30.99 2.46 7.44
C PRO A 87 -29.79 2.03 8.28
N LYS A 88 -29.79 0.77 8.71
CA LYS A 88 -28.63 0.18 9.40
C LYS A 88 -27.52 0.03 8.37
N VAL A 89 -26.48 0.83 8.54
CA VAL A 89 -25.28 0.76 7.69
C VAL A 89 -24.48 -0.47 8.11
N SER A 90 -24.37 -1.45 7.22
CA SER A 90 -23.43 -2.57 7.37
C SER A 90 -22.02 -2.05 7.14
N TYR A 91 -21.22 -2.01 8.20
CA TYR A 91 -19.83 -1.54 8.13
C TYR A 91 -18.94 -2.45 7.26
N ALA A 92 -19.30 -3.72 7.12
CA ALA A 92 -18.63 -4.68 6.24
C ALA A 92 -18.81 -4.36 4.75
N GLU A 93 -19.94 -3.76 4.36
CA GLU A 93 -20.23 -3.42 2.95
C GLU A 93 -19.53 -2.11 2.50
N LEU A 94 -19.01 -1.33 3.44
CA LEU A 94 -18.30 -0.07 3.16
C LEU A 94 -16.82 -0.29 2.80
N GLU A 95 -16.19 -1.34 3.32
CA GLU A 95 -14.80 -1.72 3.03
C GLU A 95 -14.65 -2.31 1.61
N ASP A 96 -15.68 -2.99 1.09
CA ASP A 96 -15.63 -3.73 -0.18
C ASP A 96 -15.70 -2.88 -1.47
N TRP A 97 -15.79 -1.54 -1.37
CA TRP A 97 -16.01 -0.67 -2.56
C TRP A 97 -14.82 0.19 -2.98
N GLU A 98 -13.65 -0.04 -2.39
CA GLU A 98 -12.39 0.54 -2.86
C GLU A 98 -11.81 -0.25 -4.04
N GLU A 99 -12.48 -0.26 -5.19
CA GLU A 99 -11.85 -0.42 -6.52
C GLU A 99 -12.92 -0.45 -7.62
N GLU A 100 -13.38 0.74 -8.06
CA GLU A 100 -14.09 0.83 -9.33
C GLU A 100 -13.20 1.51 -10.37
N THR A 101 -12.66 0.69 -11.26
CA THR A 101 -12.12 1.08 -12.56
C THR A 101 -13.19 1.76 -13.39
N ALA A 102 -12.82 2.86 -14.03
CA ALA A 102 -13.69 3.61 -14.93
C ALA A 102 -14.14 2.77 -16.13
N LEU A 103 -15.43 2.90 -16.45
CA LEU A 103 -16.10 2.71 -17.74
C LEU A 103 -16.02 1.32 -18.40
N GLY A 104 -17.14 0.58 -18.28
CA GLY A 104 -17.60 -0.36 -19.29
C GLY A 104 -17.37 -1.84 -18.98
N GLY A 105 -18.44 -2.53 -18.62
CA GLY A 105 -18.50 -4.00 -18.64
C GLY A 105 -18.83 -4.64 -17.30
N LYS A 106 -20.11 -4.99 -17.11
CA LYS A 106 -20.56 -5.91 -16.06
C LYS A 106 -20.03 -7.32 -16.35
N GLY A 107 -18.85 -7.65 -15.85
CA GLY A 107 -18.41 -9.04 -15.66
C GLY A 107 -18.71 -9.48 -14.22
N PRO A 108 -18.93 -10.78 -13.95
CA PRO A 108 -19.03 -11.27 -12.59
C PRO A 108 -17.71 -10.98 -11.87
N TYR A 109 -17.80 -10.12 -10.86
CA TYR A 109 -16.69 -9.70 -10.02
C TYR A 109 -16.08 -10.94 -9.36
N LYS A 110 -14.97 -11.42 -9.93
CA LYS A 110 -14.14 -12.43 -9.27
C LYS A 110 -13.60 -11.75 -8.02
N LYS A 111 -14.13 -12.14 -6.85
CA LYS A 111 -13.57 -11.82 -5.53
C LYS A 111 -12.05 -11.88 -5.66
N LEU A 112 -11.35 -10.76 -5.45
CA LEU A 112 -9.90 -10.78 -5.35
C LEU A 112 -9.59 -11.64 -4.14
N LEU A 113 -9.24 -12.89 -4.40
CA LEU A 113 -8.72 -13.78 -3.38
C LEU A 113 -7.46 -13.12 -2.81
N PRO A 114 -7.14 -13.32 -1.52
CA PRO A 114 -5.84 -12.94 -0.96
C PRO A 114 -4.75 -13.36 -1.93
N ASP A 115 -3.66 -12.61 -2.06
CA ASP A 115 -2.65 -12.82 -3.08
C ASP A 115 -2.06 -14.25 -3.06
N ARG A 116 -2.79 -15.17 -3.72
CA ARG A 116 -2.47 -16.60 -3.78
C ARG A 116 -1.19 -16.80 -4.58
N MET A 117 -0.81 -15.81 -5.38
CA MET A 117 0.38 -15.85 -6.21
C MET A 117 1.61 -15.58 -5.38
N ARG A 118 1.61 -14.55 -4.53
CA ARG A 118 2.73 -14.32 -3.59
C ARG A 118 3.01 -15.57 -2.75
N ALA A 119 1.96 -16.11 -2.12
CA ALA A 119 2.08 -17.36 -1.37
C ALA A 119 2.48 -18.58 -2.22
N ALA A 120 2.26 -18.58 -3.54
CA ALA A 120 2.74 -19.64 -4.44
C ALA A 120 4.22 -19.43 -4.79
N TRP A 121 4.65 -18.18 -5.00
CA TRP A 121 6.03 -17.79 -5.18
C TRP A 121 6.85 -18.10 -3.94
N ASP A 122 6.41 -17.71 -2.75
CA ASP A 122 7.10 -18.00 -1.48
C ASP A 122 7.29 -19.51 -1.30
N ARG A 123 6.28 -20.32 -1.64
CA ARG A 123 6.37 -21.79 -1.62
C ARG A 123 7.35 -22.33 -2.67
N ALA A 124 7.42 -21.73 -3.86
CA ALA A 124 8.38 -22.13 -4.89
C ALA A 124 9.82 -21.76 -4.49
N ASN A 125 9.99 -20.55 -3.95
CA ASN A 125 11.25 -19.98 -3.47
C ASN A 125 11.77 -20.68 -2.22
N GLN A 126 10.91 -21.38 -1.47
CA GLN A 126 11.34 -22.25 -0.38
C GLN A 126 12.40 -23.28 -0.83
N LYS A 127 12.39 -23.71 -2.09
CA LYS A 127 13.44 -24.60 -2.63
C LYS A 127 14.81 -23.91 -2.70
N LEU A 128 14.86 -22.61 -3.04
CA LEU A 128 16.07 -21.81 -3.02
C LEU A 128 16.58 -21.69 -1.58
N VAL A 129 15.69 -21.32 -0.65
CA VAL A 129 16.02 -21.21 0.78
C VAL A 129 16.56 -22.53 1.33
N ASP A 130 15.90 -23.65 1.01
CA ASP A 130 16.31 -24.99 1.45
C ASP A 130 17.66 -25.38 0.84
N PHE A 131 17.93 -25.04 -0.42
CA PHE A 131 19.22 -25.29 -1.04
C PHE A 131 20.35 -24.47 -0.38
N ILE A 132 20.12 -23.18 -0.12
CA ILE A 132 21.10 -22.28 0.49
C ILE A 132 21.35 -22.66 1.95
N VAL A 133 20.30 -22.75 2.76
CA VAL A 133 20.43 -22.84 4.22
C VAL A 133 20.52 -24.28 4.72
N LYS A 134 19.61 -25.16 4.25
CA LYS A 134 19.56 -26.55 4.77
C LYS A 134 20.61 -27.44 4.13
N ARG A 135 20.72 -27.36 2.79
CA ARG A 135 21.69 -28.17 2.04
C ARG A 135 23.07 -27.56 1.99
N LYS A 136 23.20 -26.26 2.30
CA LYS A 136 24.47 -25.52 2.20
C LYS A 136 25.08 -25.64 0.81
N GLY A 137 24.22 -25.74 -0.21
CA GLY A 137 24.63 -26.09 -1.57
C GLY A 137 25.44 -24.99 -2.26
N ALA A 138 25.27 -23.74 -1.81
CA ALA A 138 26.04 -22.59 -2.30
C ALA A 138 27.32 -22.33 -1.48
N ASP A 139 27.49 -22.94 -0.30
CA ASP A 139 28.53 -22.54 0.66
C ASP A 139 29.93 -22.65 0.07
N GLN A 140 30.25 -23.73 -0.64
CA GLN A 140 31.57 -23.90 -1.25
C GLN A 140 31.87 -22.80 -2.27
N HIS A 141 30.89 -22.47 -3.12
CA HIS A 141 31.01 -21.39 -4.11
C HIS A 141 31.21 -20.02 -3.42
N LEU A 142 30.43 -19.74 -2.39
CA LEU A 142 30.53 -18.50 -1.61
C LEU A 142 31.87 -18.41 -0.88
N LEU A 143 32.33 -19.49 -0.26
CA LEU A 143 33.63 -19.56 0.42
C LEU A 143 34.80 -19.35 -0.55
N ASP A 144 34.68 -19.84 -1.79
CA ASP A 144 35.69 -19.60 -2.81
C ASP A 144 35.76 -18.13 -3.22
N ILE A 145 34.63 -17.43 -3.25
CA ILE A 145 34.59 -15.97 -3.47
C ILE A 145 35.19 -15.24 -2.27
N VAL A 146 34.74 -15.59 -1.06
CA VAL A 146 35.17 -14.98 0.21
C VAL A 146 36.68 -15.13 0.44
N LYS A 147 37.28 -16.24 -0.01
CA LYS A 147 38.72 -16.51 0.07
C LYS A 147 39.51 -16.00 -1.15
N GLY A 148 38.85 -15.28 -2.08
CA GLY A 148 39.47 -14.76 -3.29
C GLY A 148 39.92 -15.82 -4.31
N ARG A 149 39.46 -17.07 -4.17
CA ARG A 149 39.77 -18.18 -5.09
C ARG A 149 38.92 -18.12 -6.36
N LYS A 150 37.74 -17.51 -6.29
CA LYS A 150 36.82 -17.36 -7.41
C LYS A 150 36.44 -15.88 -7.61
N PRO A 151 36.50 -15.36 -8.85
CA PRO A 151 36.05 -14.00 -9.12
C PRO A 151 34.53 -13.91 -9.03
N SER A 152 34.04 -12.75 -8.58
CA SER A 152 32.62 -12.42 -8.52
C SER A 152 32.39 -11.07 -9.16
N ARG A 153 31.46 -11.02 -10.11
CA ARG A 153 31.03 -9.75 -10.72
C ARG A 153 30.41 -8.82 -9.68
N TRP A 154 29.62 -9.36 -8.75
CA TRP A 154 28.98 -8.58 -7.70
C TRP A 154 30.01 -7.96 -6.76
N LEU A 155 31.09 -8.69 -6.48
CA LEU A 155 32.23 -8.17 -5.74
C LEU A 155 32.98 -7.08 -6.51
N ASP A 156 33.23 -7.29 -7.81
CA ASP A 156 33.85 -6.27 -8.67
C ASP A 156 33.00 -5.00 -8.77
N ASP A 157 31.68 -5.13 -8.86
CA ASP A 157 30.73 -4.03 -8.94
C ASP A 157 30.65 -3.29 -7.59
N LEU A 158 30.71 -4.00 -6.47
CA LEU A 158 30.85 -3.42 -5.13
C LEU A 158 32.12 -2.56 -5.03
N TRP A 159 33.23 -3.00 -5.65
CA TRP A 159 34.50 -2.25 -5.68
C TRP A 159 34.47 -1.03 -6.59
N LYS A 160 33.88 -1.15 -7.80
CA LYS A 160 33.85 -0.09 -8.82
C LYS A 160 32.83 1.00 -8.51
N SER A 161 31.77 0.69 -7.78
CA SER A 161 30.70 1.64 -7.48
C SER A 161 31.01 2.52 -6.26
N LYS A 162 31.24 3.82 -6.49
CA LYS A 162 31.07 4.86 -5.45
C LYS A 162 29.60 5.13 -5.10
N ARG A 163 28.67 4.64 -5.94
CA ARG A 163 27.21 4.77 -5.78
C ARG A 163 26.67 3.56 -5.03
N GLU A 164 25.66 3.79 -4.18
CA GLU A 164 24.79 2.73 -3.64
C GLU A 164 24.22 1.93 -4.82
N VAL A 165 24.73 0.72 -5.03
CA VAL A 165 24.10 -0.26 -5.92
C VAL A 165 22.97 -0.87 -5.11
N PHE A 166 21.73 -0.58 -5.51
CA PHE A 166 20.57 -1.19 -4.88
C PHE A 166 20.64 -2.70 -5.03
N CYS A 167 20.59 -3.42 -3.91
CA CYS A 167 20.34 -4.86 -3.90
C CYS A 167 19.05 -5.11 -4.69
N ILE A 168 19.12 -5.95 -5.72
CA ILE A 168 17.92 -6.35 -6.46
C ILE A 168 17.41 -7.61 -5.77
N GLU A 169 16.60 -7.43 -4.73
CA GLU A 169 15.86 -8.52 -4.06
C GLU A 169 14.78 -9.05 -5.02
N THR A 170 15.20 -9.82 -6.02
CA THR A 170 14.31 -10.28 -7.09
C THR A 170 13.51 -11.53 -6.74
N TYR A 171 13.99 -12.36 -5.80
CA TYR A 171 13.37 -13.69 -5.56
C TYR A 171 12.80 -13.88 -4.15
N LEU A 172 13.35 -13.30 -3.08
CA LEU A 172 12.85 -13.55 -1.72
C LEU A 172 12.09 -12.32 -1.19
N GLU A 173 10.79 -12.27 -1.42
CA GLU A 173 9.91 -11.20 -0.90
C GLU A 173 9.36 -11.50 0.51
N ASP A 174 9.39 -12.75 0.94
CA ASP A 174 9.00 -13.15 2.29
C ASP A 174 10.12 -12.81 3.29
N GLU A 175 9.79 -11.96 4.27
CA GLU A 175 10.75 -11.45 5.26
C GLU A 175 11.38 -12.56 6.10
N ASP A 176 10.62 -13.62 6.42
CA ASP A 176 11.14 -14.74 7.20
C ASP A 176 12.16 -15.56 6.38
N GLN A 177 11.86 -15.83 5.11
CA GLN A 177 12.78 -16.47 4.17
C GLN A 177 14.05 -15.64 3.97
N LEU A 178 13.89 -14.34 3.74
CA LEU A 178 15.00 -13.40 3.56
C LEU A 178 15.88 -13.37 4.82
N HIS A 179 15.27 -13.31 6.01
CA HIS A 179 15.98 -13.30 7.27
C HIS A 179 16.78 -14.59 7.51
N LEU A 180 16.21 -15.75 7.17
CA LEU A 180 16.91 -17.04 7.27
C LEU A 180 18.14 -17.10 6.36
N VAL A 181 17.99 -16.68 5.11
CA VAL A 181 19.10 -16.65 4.14
C VAL A 181 20.15 -15.64 4.56
N ALA A 182 19.76 -14.40 4.91
CA ALA A 182 20.68 -13.36 5.35
C ALA A 182 21.49 -13.81 6.58
N ARG A 183 20.86 -14.44 7.57
CA ARG A 183 21.54 -14.98 8.75
C ARG A 183 22.58 -16.03 8.37
N HIS A 184 22.24 -16.97 7.48
CA HIS A 184 23.19 -17.98 7.00
C HIS A 184 24.37 -17.35 6.26
N LEU A 185 24.10 -16.39 5.37
CA LEU A 185 25.16 -15.72 4.60
C LEU A 185 26.05 -14.84 5.48
N GLN A 186 25.53 -14.26 6.56
CA GLN A 186 26.35 -13.55 7.55
C GLN A 186 27.34 -14.50 8.25
N GLU A 187 26.96 -15.76 8.49
CA GLU A 187 27.90 -16.75 9.03
C GLU A 187 29.01 -17.08 8.01
N VAL A 188 28.68 -17.25 6.74
CA VAL A 188 29.67 -17.44 5.67
C VAL A 188 30.59 -16.23 5.54
N ALA A 189 30.06 -15.01 5.67
CA ALA A 189 30.81 -13.77 5.62
C ALA A 189 31.84 -13.62 6.76
N LYS A 190 31.71 -14.36 7.87
CA LYS A 190 32.72 -14.36 8.94
C LYS A 190 34.05 -14.95 8.51
N GLU A 191 34.07 -15.80 7.48
CA GLU A 191 35.31 -16.34 6.90
C GLU A 191 36.02 -15.34 5.97
N ALA A 192 35.46 -14.15 5.75
CA ALA A 192 36.06 -13.13 4.91
C ALA A 192 37.29 -12.50 5.59
N ASP A 193 38.35 -12.33 4.79
CA ASP A 193 39.52 -11.59 5.21
C ASP A 193 39.17 -10.13 5.51
N GLU A 194 39.84 -9.53 6.50
CA GLU A 194 39.63 -8.13 6.88
C GLU A 194 39.93 -7.17 5.72
N ALA A 195 40.86 -7.55 4.83
CA ALA A 195 41.13 -6.81 3.60
C ALA A 195 39.91 -6.76 2.67
N LEU A 196 39.18 -7.88 2.55
CA LEU A 196 38.01 -7.99 1.69
C LEU A 196 36.80 -7.24 2.28
N LEU A 197 36.66 -7.26 3.62
CA LEU A 197 35.64 -6.48 4.34
C LEU A 197 35.92 -4.98 4.36
N SER A 198 37.19 -4.57 4.40
CA SER A 198 37.60 -3.16 4.33
C SER A 198 37.14 -2.52 3.01
N LEU A 199 37.06 -3.30 1.93
CA LEU A 199 36.57 -2.86 0.63
C LEU A 199 35.04 -2.64 0.60
N ALA A 200 34.29 -3.33 1.47
CA ALA A 200 32.89 -3.04 1.76
C ALA A 200 32.71 -1.86 2.73
N ARG A 201 33.75 -1.03 2.94
CA ARG A 201 33.82 0.02 3.98
C ARG A 201 33.62 -0.53 5.41
N GLY A 202 33.96 -1.81 5.61
CA GLY A 202 33.72 -2.51 6.88
C GLY A 202 32.26 -2.90 7.10
N ASP A 203 31.35 -2.64 6.15
CA ASP A 203 29.94 -2.98 6.29
C ASP A 203 29.67 -4.43 5.85
N LYS A 204 29.60 -5.31 6.85
CA LYS A 204 29.30 -6.74 6.66
C LYS A 204 27.90 -6.98 6.13
N VAL A 205 26.93 -6.12 6.47
CA VAL A 205 25.55 -6.25 5.98
C VAL A 205 25.54 -5.96 4.50
N ARG A 206 26.20 -4.87 4.10
CA ARG A 206 26.34 -4.50 2.70
C ARG A 206 27.02 -5.59 1.87
N PHE A 207 28.14 -6.14 2.34
CA PHE A 207 28.81 -7.26 1.66
C PHE A 207 27.89 -8.48 1.53
N THR A 208 27.12 -8.79 2.57
CA THR A 208 26.18 -9.92 2.56
C THR A 208 25.09 -9.71 1.51
N MET A 209 24.46 -8.53 1.48
CA MET A 209 23.30 -8.25 0.62
C MET A 209 23.68 -7.93 -0.83
N GLU A 210 24.79 -7.22 -1.07
CA GLU A 210 25.20 -6.81 -2.41
C GLU A 210 26.05 -7.88 -3.13
N VAL A 211 26.69 -8.81 -2.40
CA VAL A 211 27.59 -9.82 -2.99
C VAL A 211 27.12 -11.24 -2.70
N LEU A 212 27.09 -11.65 -1.43
CA LEU A 212 26.82 -13.06 -1.11
C LEU A 212 25.40 -13.48 -1.44
N PHE A 213 24.43 -12.59 -1.27
CA PHE A 213 23.03 -12.85 -1.55
C PHE A 213 22.77 -13.14 -3.05
N PRO A 214 23.14 -12.25 -4.00
CA PRO A 214 22.95 -12.56 -5.42
C PRO A 214 23.75 -13.81 -5.84
N GLU A 215 24.97 -14.00 -5.34
CA GLU A 215 25.77 -15.20 -5.61
C GLU A 215 25.09 -16.50 -5.13
N ALA A 216 24.50 -16.47 -3.94
CA ALA A 216 23.78 -17.62 -3.38
C ALA A 216 22.54 -17.96 -4.20
N ILE A 217 21.76 -16.95 -4.60
CA ILE A 217 20.55 -17.15 -5.42
C ILE A 217 20.94 -17.70 -6.80
N ILE A 218 21.95 -17.12 -7.47
CA ILE A 218 22.40 -17.57 -8.79
C ILE A 218 22.92 -19.01 -8.74
N CYS A 219 23.74 -19.33 -7.74
CA CYS A 219 24.24 -20.70 -7.53
C CYS A 219 23.09 -21.69 -7.32
N SER A 220 22.07 -21.28 -6.55
CA SER A 220 20.88 -22.09 -6.31
C SER A 220 20.04 -22.29 -7.57
N ILE A 221 19.84 -21.24 -8.36
CA ILE A 221 19.14 -21.32 -9.66
C ILE A 221 19.89 -22.28 -10.60
N ALA A 222 21.22 -22.13 -10.71
CA ALA A 222 22.04 -23.01 -11.55
C ALA A 222 21.88 -24.49 -11.15
N ALA A 223 21.91 -24.78 -9.85
CA ALA A 223 21.79 -26.15 -9.35
C ALA A 223 20.37 -26.72 -9.45
N LEU A 224 19.34 -25.92 -9.19
CA LEU A 224 17.94 -26.40 -9.15
C LEU A 224 17.30 -26.49 -10.53
N ASP A 225 17.67 -25.59 -11.44
CA ASP A 225 17.15 -25.54 -12.81
C ASP A 225 18.08 -26.23 -13.82
N GLU A 226 19.17 -26.84 -13.35
CA GLU A 226 20.19 -27.51 -14.17
C GLU A 226 20.77 -26.60 -15.27
N LEU A 227 20.98 -25.33 -14.92
CA LEU A 227 21.50 -24.30 -15.81
C LEU A 227 23.00 -24.08 -15.61
N THR A 228 23.66 -23.57 -16.64
CA THR A 228 25.01 -23.02 -16.46
C THR A 228 24.95 -21.77 -15.59
N TYR A 229 26.05 -21.44 -14.90
CA TYR A 229 26.12 -20.24 -14.05
C TYR A 229 25.73 -18.97 -14.82
N LYS A 230 26.13 -18.85 -16.09
CA LYS A 230 25.81 -17.66 -16.93
C LYS A 230 24.32 -17.56 -17.24
N GLU A 231 23.67 -18.68 -17.53
CA GLU A 231 22.22 -18.72 -17.77
C GLU A 231 21.44 -18.41 -16.48
N ALA A 232 21.92 -18.92 -15.35
CA ALA A 232 21.36 -18.60 -14.05
C ALA A 232 21.53 -17.11 -13.69
N GLU A 233 22.67 -16.50 -14.01
CA GLU A 233 22.91 -15.07 -13.83
C GLU A 233 21.96 -14.23 -14.70
N GLU A 234 21.78 -14.58 -15.99
CA GLU A 234 20.83 -13.89 -16.86
C GLU A 234 19.39 -14.01 -16.33
N LYS A 235 19.01 -15.20 -15.87
CA LYS A 235 17.71 -15.45 -15.24
C LYS A 235 17.55 -14.63 -13.96
N TYR A 236 18.59 -14.51 -13.15
CA TYR A 236 18.58 -13.69 -11.94
C TYR A 236 18.32 -12.21 -12.26
N LEU A 237 19.05 -11.66 -13.24
CA LEU A 237 18.91 -10.27 -13.69
C LEU A 237 17.55 -9.98 -14.32
N ARG A 238 16.98 -10.96 -15.02
CA ARG A 238 15.62 -10.86 -15.58
C ARG A 238 14.55 -10.85 -14.49
N GLY A 239 14.82 -11.50 -13.36
CA GLY A 239 13.90 -11.68 -12.24
C GLY A 239 12.77 -12.68 -12.54
N PRO A 240 11.91 -12.95 -11.56
CA PRO A 240 10.73 -13.79 -11.75
C PRO A 240 9.78 -13.23 -12.83
N PRO A 241 9.12 -14.09 -13.61
CA PRO A 241 8.12 -13.65 -14.57
C PRO A 241 6.94 -12.96 -13.87
N VAL A 242 6.75 -11.68 -14.17
CA VAL A 242 5.61 -10.88 -13.72
C VAL A 242 4.37 -11.21 -14.55
N HIS A 243 3.24 -11.48 -13.90
CA HIS A 243 2.00 -11.80 -14.60
C HIS A 243 1.41 -10.57 -15.29
N TYR A 244 0.80 -10.76 -16.47
CA TYR A 244 0.25 -9.68 -17.30
C TYR A 244 -0.60 -8.67 -16.52
N ARG A 245 -1.43 -9.16 -15.60
CA ARG A 245 -2.34 -8.32 -14.79
C ARG A 245 -1.60 -7.39 -13.82
N GLU A 246 -0.53 -7.87 -13.18
CA GLU A 246 0.28 -7.07 -12.25
C GLU A 246 1.05 -6.00 -13.01
N LYS A 247 1.66 -6.39 -14.14
CA LYS A 247 2.33 -5.47 -15.06
C LYS A 247 1.38 -4.37 -15.54
N GLU A 248 0.17 -4.74 -15.96
CA GLU A 248 -0.82 -3.76 -16.44
C GLU A 248 -1.26 -2.78 -15.33
N LEU A 249 -1.41 -3.26 -14.09
CA LEU A 249 -1.73 -2.40 -12.93
C LEU A 249 -0.58 -1.44 -12.62
N PHE A 250 0.65 -1.93 -12.64
CA PHE A 250 1.84 -1.10 -12.46
C PHE A 250 1.95 -0.03 -13.55
N ASP A 251 1.86 -0.42 -14.82
CA ASP A 251 1.92 0.48 -15.97
C ASP A 251 0.83 1.56 -15.90
N LYS A 252 -0.41 1.17 -15.56
CA LYS A 252 -1.51 2.12 -15.33
C LYS A 252 -1.18 3.11 -14.21
N THR A 253 -0.53 2.66 -13.14
CA THR A 253 -0.16 3.50 -12.00
C THR A 253 0.94 4.50 -12.37
N ILE A 254 1.96 4.03 -13.10
CA ILE A 254 3.04 4.87 -13.64
C ILE A 254 2.47 5.93 -14.60
N LEU A 255 1.60 5.54 -15.53
CA LEU A 255 0.96 6.47 -16.46
C LEU A 255 0.10 7.51 -15.74
N LYS A 256 -0.65 7.11 -14.71
CA LYS A 256 -1.41 8.05 -13.86
C LYS A 256 -0.49 9.03 -13.14
N ALA A 257 0.62 8.55 -12.57
CA ALA A 257 1.60 9.40 -11.89
C ALA A 257 2.26 10.39 -12.86
N ALA A 258 2.63 9.94 -14.07
CA ALA A 258 3.20 10.79 -15.11
C ALA A 258 2.22 11.91 -15.53
N ARG A 259 0.94 11.57 -15.74
CA ARG A 259 -0.12 12.54 -16.04
C ARG A 259 -0.35 13.55 -14.92
N LYS A 260 -0.28 13.12 -13.64
CA LYS A 260 -0.38 14.03 -12.49
C LYS A 260 0.82 14.99 -12.44
N ARG A 261 2.04 14.50 -12.67
CA ARG A 261 3.26 15.33 -12.71
C ARG A 261 3.21 16.35 -13.85
N SER A 262 2.74 15.96 -15.03
CA SER A 262 2.59 16.91 -16.15
C SER A 262 1.54 17.97 -15.87
N ALA A 263 0.38 17.60 -15.32
CA ALA A 263 -0.66 18.54 -14.92
C ALA A 263 -0.16 19.53 -13.83
N ALA A 264 0.61 19.06 -12.86
CA ALA A 264 1.21 19.90 -11.83
C ALA A 264 2.21 20.90 -12.42
N ARG A 265 3.06 20.48 -13.37
CA ARG A 265 3.98 21.37 -14.10
C ARG A 265 3.25 22.43 -14.92
N ILE A 266 2.17 22.06 -15.60
CA ILE A 266 1.35 23.00 -16.38
C ILE A 266 0.68 24.04 -15.47
N ARG A 267 0.21 23.64 -14.29
CA ARG A 267 -0.36 24.58 -13.30
C ARG A 267 0.70 25.53 -12.73
N ALA A 268 1.88 25.02 -12.36
CA ALA A 268 2.97 25.85 -11.86
C ALA A 268 3.49 26.87 -12.90
N ALA A 269 3.38 26.56 -14.20
CA ALA A 269 3.72 27.50 -15.26
C ALA A 269 2.64 28.59 -15.50
N ARG A 270 1.40 28.36 -15.06
CA ARG A 270 0.29 29.32 -15.19
C ARG A 270 0.22 30.30 -14.01
N ASP A 271 0.60 29.85 -12.82
CA ASP A 271 0.62 30.66 -11.60
C ASP A 271 2.07 30.79 -11.07
N PRO A 272 2.91 31.65 -11.67
CA PRO A 272 4.26 31.87 -11.18
C PRO A 272 4.21 32.50 -9.77
N PRO A 273 5.10 32.11 -8.85
CA PRO A 273 5.12 32.68 -7.51
C PRO A 273 5.40 34.19 -7.57
N VAL A 274 4.60 34.95 -6.81
CA VAL A 274 4.78 36.40 -6.65
C VAL A 274 6.14 36.66 -6.00
N PRO A 275 6.98 37.56 -6.54
CA PRO A 275 8.26 37.86 -5.94
C PRO A 275 8.04 38.46 -4.54
N THR A 276 8.67 37.85 -3.54
CA THR A 276 8.72 38.41 -2.20
C THR A 276 9.63 39.64 -2.19
N PRO A 277 9.23 40.72 -1.48
CA PRO A 277 9.96 41.98 -1.44
C PRO A 277 11.32 41.88 -0.73
#